data_AF-A0A0F9L1E6-F1
#
_entry.id   AF-A0A0F9L1E6-F1
#
_cell.length_a   1.000
_cell.length_b   1.000
_cell.length_c   1.000
_cell.angle_alpha   90.00
_cell.angle_beta   90.00
_cell.angle_gamma   90.00
#
_symmetry.space_group_name_H-M   'P 1'
#
loop_
_entity.id
_entity.type
_entity.pdbx_description
1 polymer ?
#
loop_
_entity_poly.entity_id
_entity_poly.type
_entity_poly.pdbx_seq_one_letter_code
_entity_poly.pdbx_strand_id
1 'polypeptide(L)'
;MQAPKFEKFIKLMKITTSPSEGEAVNAIRMANSLLLEANLDWDDFLRGKAKIVGGSVSSQTTYSGKKYTNSNEIESMLEAVLNNVRSGTSFRAFIESLRDWWESNQFLTEKQYNALRKTYERI
;
A
#
# COMPACT_ATOMS: atom_id res chain seq x y z
N MET A 1 -19.64 -5.11 -0.32
CA MET A 1 -19.50 -6.14 0.74
C MET A 1 -18.42 -5.66 1.70
N GLN A 2 -18.74 -5.57 2.99
CA GLN A 2 -17.92 -4.92 4.01
C GLN A 2 -16.83 -5.91 4.45
N ALA A 3 -15.55 -5.54 4.32
CA ALA A 3 -14.44 -6.40 4.73
C ALA A 3 -14.60 -6.81 6.20
N PRO A 4 -14.26 -8.08 6.57
CA PRO A 4 -14.23 -8.47 7.97
C PRO A 4 -13.33 -7.49 8.71
N LYS A 5 -13.81 -6.96 9.83
CA LYS A 5 -13.14 -5.96 10.67
C LYS A 5 -11.69 -6.40 10.90
N PHE A 6 -10.74 -5.91 10.12
CA PHE A 6 -9.36 -6.42 10.10
C PHE A 6 -8.71 -6.34 11.48
N GLU A 7 -9.06 -5.30 12.24
CA GLU A 7 -8.71 -5.14 13.66
C GLU A 7 -9.21 -6.28 14.55
N LYS A 8 -10.43 -6.78 14.31
CA LYS A 8 -11.01 -7.93 15.02
C LYS A 8 -10.22 -9.20 14.69
N PHE A 9 -9.83 -9.39 13.43
CA PHE A 9 -9.02 -10.53 13.01
C PHE A 9 -7.64 -10.52 13.67
N ILE A 10 -6.95 -9.37 13.68
CA ILE A 10 -5.67 -9.19 14.38
C ILE A 10 -5.83 -9.50 15.89
N LYS A 11 -6.90 -9.01 16.51
CA LYS A 11 -7.16 -9.28 17.93
C LYS A 11 -7.34 -10.77 18.21
N LEU A 12 -8.06 -11.50 17.35
CA LEU A 12 -8.24 -12.94 17.48
C LEU A 12 -6.90 -13.68 17.36
N MET A 13 -6.05 -13.31 16.40
CA MET A 13 -4.72 -13.90 16.24
C MET A 13 -3.79 -13.68 17.43
N LYS A 14 -3.98 -12.61 18.21
CA LYS A 14 -3.25 -12.42 19.46
C LYS A 14 -3.76 -13.32 20.59
N ILE A 15 -5.05 -13.65 20.58
CA ILE A 15 -5.68 -14.51 21.62
C ILE A 15 -5.32 -15.99 21.39
N THR A 16 -4.99 -16.40 20.15
CA THR A 16 -4.57 -17.78 19.89
C THR A 16 -3.27 -18.17 20.60
N THR A 17 -2.51 -17.20 21.12
CA THR A 17 -1.32 -17.44 21.96
C THR A 17 -1.61 -17.38 23.46
N SER A 18 -2.90 -17.31 23.86
CA SER A 18 -3.31 -17.34 25.26
C SER A 18 -2.95 -18.70 25.89
N PRO A 19 -2.50 -18.74 27.16
CA PRO A 19 -2.28 -19.99 27.89
C PRO A 19 -3.59 -20.71 28.25
N SER A 20 -4.74 -20.05 28.07
CA SER A 20 -6.07 -20.65 28.23
C SER A 20 -6.49 -21.34 26.94
N GLU A 21 -6.49 -22.68 26.93
CA GLU A 21 -6.85 -23.49 25.75
C GLU A 21 -8.24 -23.14 25.20
N GLY A 22 -9.22 -22.92 26.09
CA GLY A 22 -10.58 -22.57 25.67
C GLY A 22 -10.66 -21.25 24.92
N GLU A 23 -9.88 -20.25 25.33
CA GLU A 23 -9.81 -18.96 24.65
C GLU A 23 -9.08 -19.07 23.32
N ALA A 24 -7.95 -19.78 23.30
CA ALA A 24 -7.14 -19.96 22.09
C ALA A 24 -7.93 -20.71 21.00
N VAL A 25 -8.61 -21.81 21.37
CA VAL A 25 -9.44 -22.59 20.43
C VAL A 25 -10.62 -21.78 19.93
N ASN A 26 -11.30 -21.03 20.81
CA ASN A 26 -12.41 -20.18 20.40
C ASN A 26 -11.93 -19.06 19.45
N ALA A 27 -10.76 -18.48 19.70
CA ALA A 27 -10.18 -17.46 18.84
C ALA A 27 -9.85 -17.99 17.44
N ILE A 28 -9.26 -19.19 17.34
CA ILE A 28 -9.00 -19.86 16.05
C ILE A 28 -10.31 -20.12 15.30
N ARG A 29 -11.34 -20.63 15.99
CA ARG A 29 -12.66 -20.89 15.37
C ARG A 29 -13.29 -19.60 14.82
N MET A 30 -13.22 -18.51 15.59
CA MET A 30 -13.71 -17.21 15.14
C MET A 30 -12.91 -16.65 13.96
N ALA A 31 -11.59 -16.84 13.94
CA ALA A 31 -10.75 -16.45 12.80
C ALA A 31 -11.15 -17.23 11.53
N ASN A 32 -11.36 -18.54 11.64
CA ASN A 32 -11.83 -19.37 10.53
C ASN A 32 -13.18 -18.88 9.99
N SER A 33 -14.13 -18.56 10.87
CA SER A 33 -15.43 -18.01 10.46
C SER A 33 -15.28 -16.69 9.70
N LEU A 34 -14.38 -15.79 10.12
CA LEU A 34 -14.13 -14.52 9.43
C LEU A 34 -13.50 -14.71 8.04
N LEU A 35 -12.63 -15.71 7.87
CA LEU A 35 -12.08 -16.05 6.56
C LEU A 35 -13.16 -16.63 5.64
N LEU A 36 -14.00 -17.53 6.16
CA LEU A 36 -15.12 -18.11 5.43
C LEU A 36 -16.17 -17.08 5.00
N GLU A 37 -16.51 -16.12 5.87
CA GLU A 37 -17.39 -14.98 5.53
C GLU A 37 -16.82 -14.15 4.37
N ALA A 38 -15.50 -14.11 4.23
CA ALA A 38 -14.79 -13.44 3.14
C ALA A 38 -14.51 -14.36 1.93
N ASN A 39 -14.97 -15.61 1.96
CA ASN A 39 -14.66 -16.65 0.96
C ASN A 39 -13.14 -16.86 0.76
N LEU A 40 -12.40 -16.87 1.87
CA LEU A 40 -10.96 -17.08 1.92
C LEU A 40 -10.63 -18.29 2.81
N ASP A 41 -9.49 -18.92 2.56
CA ASP A 41 -8.86 -19.86 3.48
C ASP A 41 -7.52 -19.31 4.01
N TRP A 42 -6.84 -20.11 4.85
CA TRP A 42 -5.54 -19.73 5.41
C TRP A 42 -4.43 -19.63 4.36
N ASP A 43 -4.46 -20.45 3.31
CA ASP A 43 -3.45 -20.40 2.25
C ASP A 43 -3.60 -19.11 1.43
N ASP A 44 -4.84 -18.75 1.09
CA ASP A 44 -5.19 -17.51 0.40
C ASP A 44 -4.85 -16.26 1.23
N PHE A 45 -5.10 -16.32 2.54
CA PHE A 45 -4.76 -15.24 3.48
C PHE A 45 -3.25 -15.07 3.61
N LEU A 46 -2.51 -16.14 3.90
CA LEU A 46 -1.06 -16.09 4.15
C LEU A 46 -0.25 -15.78 2.89
N ARG A 47 -0.73 -16.20 1.71
CA ARG A 47 -0.09 -15.90 0.43
C ARG A 47 -0.46 -14.53 -0.13
N GLY A 48 -1.30 -13.76 0.57
CA GLY A 48 -1.74 -12.45 0.10
C GLY A 48 -2.57 -12.50 -1.19
N LYS A 49 -3.14 -13.67 -1.53
CA LYS A 49 -4.08 -13.81 -2.66
C LYS A 49 -5.42 -13.15 -2.34
N ALA A 50 -5.70 -12.93 -1.05
CA ALA A 50 -6.78 -12.10 -0.55
C ALA A 50 -6.59 -10.64 -0.98
N LYS A 51 -7.29 -10.20 -2.04
CA LYS A 51 -7.52 -8.77 -2.26
C LYS A 51 -8.47 -8.27 -1.18
N ILE A 52 -7.95 -7.56 -0.19
CA ILE A 52 -8.78 -6.87 0.81
C ILE A 52 -9.56 -5.76 0.08
N VAL A 53 -10.79 -6.06 -0.35
CA VAL A 53 -11.72 -5.06 -0.89
C VAL A 53 -12.22 -4.21 0.27
N GLY A 54 -11.51 -3.12 0.54
CA GLY A 54 -11.76 -2.21 1.66
C GLY A 54 -10.53 -1.88 2.51
N GLY A 55 -9.36 -2.37 2.11
CA GLY A 55 -8.11 -2.08 2.78
C GLY A 55 -6.97 -2.53 1.90
N SER A 56 -6.74 -1.82 0.80
CA SER A 56 -5.39 -1.75 0.30
C SER A 56 -4.54 -1.27 1.47
N VAL A 57 -3.85 -2.20 2.12
CA VAL A 57 -2.56 -1.89 2.72
C VAL A 57 -1.55 -1.71 1.57
N SER A 58 -1.92 -0.92 0.55
CA SER A 58 -1.00 0.14 0.16
C SER A 58 -0.67 0.81 1.47
N SER A 59 0.60 0.93 1.78
CA SER A 59 1.10 1.79 2.83
C SER A 59 0.62 3.22 2.58
N GLN A 60 -0.68 3.48 2.79
CA GLN A 60 -1.25 4.80 2.98
C GLN A 60 -0.71 5.20 4.34
N THR A 61 0.54 5.64 4.32
CA THR A 61 0.94 6.73 5.16
C THR A 61 -0.21 7.72 5.09
N THR A 62 -0.93 7.87 6.20
CA THR A 62 -1.94 8.91 6.40
C THR A 62 -1.21 10.24 6.28
N TYR A 63 -0.94 10.64 5.04
CA TYR A 63 -0.24 11.87 4.74
C TYR A 63 -1.26 13.00 4.88
N SER A 64 -1.14 13.72 5.99
CA SER A 64 -1.93 14.90 6.35
C SER A 64 -1.53 16.16 5.55
N GLY A 65 -0.46 16.10 4.75
CA GLY A 65 0.04 17.24 3.99
C GLY A 65 -0.62 17.45 2.62
N LYS A 66 -0.19 18.49 1.92
CA LYS A 66 -0.65 18.83 0.55
C LYS A 66 -0.29 17.73 -0.45
N LYS A 67 -1.30 17.16 -1.08
CA LYS A 67 -1.17 16.16 -2.15
C LYS A 67 -1.28 16.84 -3.50
N TYR A 68 -0.38 16.48 -4.40
CA TYR A 68 -0.38 16.91 -5.79
C TYR A 68 -0.92 15.76 -6.64
N THR A 69 -1.99 16.02 -7.38
CA THR A 69 -2.77 15.00 -8.11
C THR A 69 -3.02 15.37 -9.58
N ASN A 70 -2.31 16.37 -10.11
CA ASN A 70 -2.47 16.78 -11.50
C ASN A 70 -1.77 15.77 -12.44
N SER A 71 -2.53 14.80 -12.97
CA SER A 71 -2.00 13.69 -13.78
C SER A 71 -1.19 14.16 -14.97
N ASN A 72 -1.76 15.03 -15.80
CA ASN A 72 -1.13 15.45 -17.04
C ASN A 72 0.22 16.14 -16.80
N GLU A 73 0.29 16.97 -15.77
CA GLU A 73 1.51 17.69 -15.40
C GLU A 73 2.57 16.73 -14.84
N ILE A 74 2.18 15.86 -13.90
CA ILE A 74 3.11 14.97 -13.21
C ILE A 74 3.63 13.87 -14.13
N GLU A 75 2.77 13.29 -14.97
CA GLU A 75 3.18 12.28 -15.96
C GLU A 75 4.15 12.87 -16.99
N SER A 76 3.83 14.06 -17.52
CA SER A 76 4.71 14.77 -18.46
C SER A 76 6.08 15.06 -17.84
N MET A 77 6.11 15.52 -16.58
CA MET A 77 7.37 15.76 -15.87
C MET A 77 8.16 14.46 -15.62
N LEU A 78 7.51 13.38 -15.19
CA LEU A 78 8.17 12.09 -14.96
C LEU A 78 8.77 11.54 -16.25
N GLU A 79 8.03 11.58 -17.35
CA GLU A 79 8.50 11.11 -18.65
C GLU A 79 9.69 11.94 -19.16
N ALA A 80 9.57 13.28 -19.13
CA ALA A 80 10.64 14.16 -19.57
C ALA A 80 11.93 13.98 -18.75
N VAL A 81 11.82 13.84 -17.42
CA VAL A 81 12.97 13.62 -16.55
C VAL A 81 13.58 12.23 -16.79
N LEU A 82 12.78 11.18 -16.93
CA LEU A 82 13.30 9.83 -17.22
C LEU A 82 13.99 9.75 -18.58
N ASN A 83 13.55 10.52 -19.57
CA ASN A 83 14.19 10.55 -20.89
C ASN A 83 15.53 11.30 -20.88
N ASN A 84 15.69 12.31 -20.02
CA ASN A 84 16.90 13.12 -19.95
C ASN A 84 17.95 12.60 -18.94
N VAL A 85 17.54 11.80 -17.95
CA VAL A 85 18.46 11.27 -16.94
C VAL A 85 19.16 10.01 -17.46
N ARG A 86 20.50 10.00 -17.41
CA ARG A 86 21.34 8.87 -17.80
C ARG A 86 20.95 7.58 -17.06
N SER A 87 20.84 6.51 -17.84
CA SER A 87 20.58 5.15 -17.36
C SER A 87 21.64 4.69 -16.34
N GLY A 88 21.22 3.89 -15.35
CA GLY A 88 22.10 3.31 -14.33
C GLY A 88 22.53 4.26 -13.21
N THR A 89 22.01 5.49 -13.16
CA THR A 89 22.29 6.42 -12.07
C THR A 89 21.34 6.19 -10.88
N SER A 90 21.83 6.40 -9.65
CA SER A 90 20.99 6.37 -8.44
C SER A 90 19.85 7.39 -8.49
N PHE A 91 20.07 8.50 -9.19
CA PHE A 91 19.04 9.50 -9.41
C PHE A 91 17.92 9.00 -10.34
N ARG A 92 18.25 8.26 -11.40
CA ARG A 92 17.23 7.62 -12.23
C ARG A 92 16.37 6.65 -11.42
N ALA A 93 17.01 5.81 -10.59
CA ALA A 93 16.30 4.89 -9.70
C ALA A 93 15.34 5.62 -8.74
N PHE A 94 15.74 6.81 -8.25
CA PHE A 94 14.84 7.67 -7.48
C PHE A 94 13.62 8.14 -8.29
N ILE A 95 13.81 8.62 -9.52
CA ILE A 95 12.68 9.05 -10.37
C ILE A 95 11.77 7.85 -10.75
N GLU A 96 12.36 6.68 -11.02
CA GLU A 96 11.60 5.44 -11.25
C GLU A 96 10.76 5.09 -10.01
N SER A 97 11.30 5.20 -8.79
CA SER A 97 10.51 5.00 -7.57
C SER A 97 9.35 6.01 -7.41
N LEU A 98 9.52 7.25 -7.88
CA LEU A 98 8.42 8.24 -7.88
C LEU A 98 7.33 7.85 -8.88
N ARG A 99 7.72 7.30 -10.04
CA ARG A 99 6.78 6.80 -11.04
C ARG A 99 6.00 5.60 -10.50
N ASP A 100 6.66 4.62 -9.91
CA ASP A 100 6.00 3.45 -9.30
C ASP A 100 5.02 3.88 -8.19
N TRP A 101 5.44 4.87 -7.38
CA TRP A 101 4.59 5.47 -6.37
C TRP A 101 3.37 6.16 -6.98
N TRP A 102 3.55 6.94 -8.05
CA TRP A 102 2.48 7.62 -8.77
C TRP A 102 1.47 6.63 -9.36
N GLU A 103 1.94 5.59 -10.05
CA GLU A 103 1.08 4.55 -10.62
C GLU A 103 0.25 3.86 -9.52
N SER A 104 0.86 3.62 -8.36
CA SER A 104 0.21 2.93 -7.24
C SER A 104 -0.74 3.80 -6.41
N ASN A 105 -0.42 5.09 -6.23
CA ASN A 105 -1.10 5.96 -5.26
C ASN A 105 -1.84 7.14 -5.88
N GLN A 106 -1.55 7.50 -7.14
CA GLN A 106 -2.15 8.62 -7.87
C GLN A 106 -1.98 9.99 -7.17
N PHE A 107 -0.93 10.13 -6.35
CA PHE A 107 -0.54 11.40 -5.75
C PHE A 107 0.96 11.48 -5.48
N LEU A 108 1.50 12.69 -5.49
CA LEU A 108 2.82 13.01 -4.92
C LEU A 108 2.66 13.88 -3.67
N THR A 109 3.53 13.66 -2.68
CA THR A 109 3.70 14.60 -1.57
C THR A 109 4.38 15.88 -2.05
N GLU A 110 4.22 16.97 -1.29
CA GLU A 110 4.86 18.25 -1.63
C GLU A 110 6.37 18.16 -1.85
N LYS A 111 7.08 17.35 -1.05
CA LYS A 111 8.52 17.14 -1.20
C LYS A 111 8.86 16.42 -2.50
N GLN A 112 8.12 15.35 -2.82
CA GLN A 112 8.31 14.58 -4.05
C GLN A 112 8.01 15.44 -5.29
N TYR A 113 6.90 16.18 -5.26
CA TYR A 113 6.51 17.10 -6.32
C TYR A 113 7.57 18.18 -6.55
N ASN A 114 8.03 18.84 -5.49
CA ASN A 114 9.04 19.89 -5.59
C ASN A 114 10.39 19.35 -6.09
N ALA A 115 10.78 18.13 -5.71
CA ALA A 115 11.99 17.49 -6.20
C ALA A 115 11.90 17.19 -7.70
N LEU A 116 10.77 16.63 -8.14
CA LEU A 116 10.50 16.37 -9.55
C LEU A 116 10.51 17.67 -10.36
N ARG A 117 9.74 18.68 -9.93
CA ARG A 117 9.64 19.98 -10.59
C ARG A 117 10.99 20.67 -10.74
N LYS A 118 11.79 20.75 -9.67
CA LYS A 118 13.14 21.36 -9.73
C LYS A 118 14.06 20.66 -10.73
N THR A 119 13.87 19.37 -10.94
CA THR A 119 14.65 18.59 -11.89
C THR A 119 14.17 18.85 -13.31
N TYR A 120 12.85 18.86 -13.50
CA TYR A 120 12.21 19.21 -14.77
C TYR A 120 12.58 20.63 -15.25
N GLU A 121 12.70 21.60 -14.34
CA GLU A 121 13.14 22.96 -14.67
C GLU A 121 14.64 23.07 -15.06
N ARG A 122 15.43 22.00 -14.89
CA ARG A 122 16.89 21.97 -15.15
C ARG A 122 17.29 21.18 -16.40
N ILE A 123 16.36 20.43 -16.97
CA ILE A 123 16.56 19.68 -18.22
C ILE A 123 16.12 20.55 -19.39
#